data_AF-A0A7T4B8Q8-F1
#
_entry.id   AF-A0A7T4B8Q8-F1
#
_cell.length_a   1.000
_cell.length_b   1.000
_cell.length_c   1.000
_cell.angle_alpha   90.00
_cell.angle_beta   90.00
_cell.angle_gamma   90.00
#
_symmetry.space_group_name_H-M   'P 1'
#
loop_
_entity.id
_entity.type
_entity.pdbx_description
1 polymer ?
#
loop_
_entity_poly.entity_id
_entity_poly.type
_entity_poly.pdbx_seq_one_letter_code
_entity_poly.pdbx_strand_id
1 'polypeptide(L)'
;MPHFQGSRLPALFRFSFDPGNGKPLRLVDVGLASAIPSHMSEAVGPYVLTVLQPSDTLNRLRTAGWHLCMDLSGNIQACQHDKCLDIELAAITPYGVISNEDFLYAEALTLFLSQSETP
;
A
#
# COMPACT_ATOMS: atom_id res chain seq x y z
N MET A 1 0.04 12.83 -10.38
CA MET A 1 -0.49 11.44 -10.45
C MET A 1 0.57 10.52 -11.04
N PRO A 2 1.24 9.68 -10.24
CA PRO A 2 2.00 8.56 -10.78
C PRO A 2 0.99 7.63 -11.47
N HIS A 3 0.94 7.73 -12.80
CA HIS A 3 0.16 6.81 -13.61
C HIS A 3 0.94 5.50 -13.68
N PHE A 4 0.51 4.49 -12.93
CA PHE A 4 0.99 3.13 -13.13
C PHE A 4 0.51 2.64 -14.50
N GLN A 5 1.39 2.79 -15.49
CA GLN A 5 1.18 2.31 -16.85
C GLN A 5 1.39 0.79 -16.86
N GLY A 6 0.29 0.05 -16.70
CA GLY A 6 0.29 -1.40 -16.70
C GLY A 6 -0.95 -1.99 -16.02
N SER A 7 -1.27 -3.24 -16.35
CA SER A 7 -2.34 -4.01 -15.70
C SER A 7 -1.97 -4.51 -14.30
N ARG A 8 -0.69 -4.41 -13.92
CA ARG A 8 -0.16 -4.87 -12.64
C ARG A 8 0.16 -3.70 -11.73
N LEU A 9 -0.08 -3.91 -10.44
CA LEU A 9 0.38 -3.00 -9.40
C LEU A 9 1.90 -3.13 -9.24
N PRO A 10 2.61 -2.03 -8.89
CA PRO A 10 4.06 -2.08 -8.66
C PRO A 10 4.37 -2.70 -7.28
N ALA A 11 5.60 -3.17 -7.09
CA ALA A 11 6.11 -3.43 -5.74
C ALA A 11 6.41 -2.11 -5.01
N LEU A 12 6.21 -2.11 -3.69
CA LEU A 12 6.51 -0.96 -2.83
C LEU A 12 7.59 -1.31 -1.82
N PHE A 13 8.43 -0.35 -1.45
CA PHE A 13 9.17 -0.41 -0.20
C PHE A 13 8.39 0.35 0.86
N ARG A 14 8.33 -0.22 2.07
CA ARG A 14 7.74 0.35 3.26
C ARG A 14 8.84 0.50 4.30
N PHE A 15 9.05 1.72 4.77
CA PHE A 15 9.97 2.03 5.84
C PHE A 15 9.20 2.38 7.10
N SER A 16 9.50 1.71 8.21
CA SER A 16 8.76 1.85 9.46
C SER A 16 9.71 1.94 10.66
N PHE A 17 9.23 2.53 11.74
CA PHE A 17 9.95 2.67 13.01
C PHE A 17 9.38 1.72 14.05
N ASP A 18 10.27 0.92 14.67
CA ASP A 18 9.96 0.05 15.80
C ASP A 18 10.52 0.67 17.11
N PRO A 19 9.68 1.14 18.03
CA PRO A 19 10.15 1.66 19.32
C PRO A 19 10.60 0.58 20.33
N GLY A 20 10.50 -0.72 20.01
CA GLY A 20 11.03 -1.82 20.83
C GLY A 20 10.28 -2.11 22.14
N ASN A 21 9.11 -1.51 22.35
CA ASN A 21 8.31 -1.60 23.58
C ASN A 21 6.92 -2.23 23.35
N GLY A 22 6.81 -3.11 22.34
CA GLY A 22 5.55 -3.77 21.98
C GLY A 22 4.52 -2.85 21.33
N LYS A 23 4.86 -1.59 21.03
CA LYS A 23 4.00 -0.71 20.23
C LYS A 23 4.02 -1.15 18.76
N PRO A 24 2.91 -0.91 18.02
CA PRO A 24 2.88 -1.15 16.58
C PRO A 24 3.94 -0.36 15.83
N LEU A 25 4.46 -0.95 14.76
CA LEU A 25 5.34 -0.26 13.80
C LEU A 25 4.65 1.00 13.27
N ARG A 26 5.38 2.12 13.29
CA ARG A 26 4.89 3.38 12.72
C ARG A 26 5.46 3.55 11.32
N LEU A 27 4.61 3.80 10.34
CA LEU A 27 5.06 4.11 8.99
C LEU A 27 5.84 5.44 8.99
N VAL A 28 7.01 5.42 8.36
CA VAL A 28 7.87 6.60 8.19
C VAL A 28 7.78 7.09 6.75
N ASP A 29 7.92 6.18 5.79
CA ASP A 29 7.93 6.53 4.36
C ASP A 29 7.63 5.30 3.47
N VAL A 30 7.15 5.55 2.26
CA VAL A 30 6.80 4.55 1.24
C VAL A 30 7.26 5.03 -0.13
N GLY A 31 7.74 4.11 -0.97
CA GLY A 31 7.92 4.40 -2.38
C GLY A 31 8.04 3.15 -3.25
N LEU A 32 8.43 3.36 -4.51
CA LEU A 32 8.56 2.27 -5.48
C LEU A 32 9.83 1.46 -5.25
N ALA A 33 9.70 0.14 -5.18
CA ALA A 33 10.83 -0.77 -4.93
C ALA A 33 11.92 -0.72 -6.03
N SER A 34 11.64 -0.10 -7.18
CA SER A 34 12.64 0.16 -8.23
C SER A 34 13.74 1.13 -7.81
N ALA A 35 13.53 1.92 -6.75
CA ALA A 35 14.53 2.83 -6.21
C ALA A 35 14.39 2.89 -4.68
N ILE A 36 15.24 2.18 -3.95
CA ILE A 36 15.38 2.40 -2.50
C ILE A 36 16.07 3.77 -2.34
N PRO A 37 15.48 4.73 -1.61
CA PRO A 37 16.11 6.02 -1.40
C PRO A 37 17.47 5.85 -0.72
N SER A 38 18.50 6.53 -1.22
CA SER A 38 19.87 6.42 -0.68
C SER A 38 19.95 6.75 0.81
N HIS A 39 19.14 7.69 1.30
CA HIS A 39 19.07 8.03 2.72
C HIS A 39 18.44 6.94 3.60
N MET A 40 17.72 5.97 3.02
CA MET A 40 17.23 4.78 3.74
C MET A 40 18.23 3.63 3.76
N SER A 41 19.21 3.62 2.84
CA SER A 41 20.26 2.58 2.84
C SER A 41 21.20 2.68 4.06
N GLU A 42 21.16 3.80 4.78
CA GLU A 42 21.90 4.07 6.02
C GLU A 42 21.06 3.86 7.29
N ALA A 43 19.86 3.29 7.18
CA ALA A 43 18.96 3.08 8.31
C ALA A 43 19.56 2.11 9.35
N VAL A 44 20.22 2.66 10.36
CA VAL A 44 20.62 1.96 11.59
C VAL A 44 19.40 1.85 12.50
N GLY A 45 19.27 0.74 13.23
CA GLY A 45 18.11 0.46 14.09
C GLY A 45 17.64 1.66 14.95
N PRO A 46 16.32 1.82 15.16
CA PRO A 46 15.34 0.73 15.14
C PRO A 46 14.30 0.87 14.00
N TYR A 47 14.79 1.05 12.77
CA TYR A 47 13.92 1.09 11.60
C TYR A 47 13.84 -0.27 10.89
N VAL A 48 12.70 -0.54 10.28
CA VAL A 48 12.38 -1.76 9.54
C VAL A 48 12.07 -1.40 8.08
N LEU A 49 12.80 -2.03 7.16
CA LEU A 49 12.55 -1.93 5.72
C LEU A 49 11.87 -3.22 5.25
N THR A 50 10.74 -3.10 4.56
CA THR A 50 9.99 -4.24 4.00
C THR A 50 9.62 -3.97 2.55
N VAL A 51 9.80 -4.95 1.67
CA VAL A 51 9.29 -4.90 0.30
C VAL A 51 7.91 -5.55 0.26
N LEU A 52 6.90 -4.78 -0.10
CA LEU A 52 5.52 -5.22 -0.27
C LEU A 52 5.27 -5.53 -1.74
N GLN A 53 4.90 -6.78 -2.01
CA GLN A 53 4.48 -7.22 -3.34
C GLN A 53 2.95 -7.23 -3.40
N PRO A 54 2.34 -6.75 -4.51
CA PRO A 54 0.90 -6.86 -4.68
C PRO A 54 0.53 -8.33 -4.85
N SER A 55 -0.44 -8.79 -4.06
CA SER A 55 -0.95 -10.15 -4.20
C SER A 55 -1.73 -10.36 -5.50
N ASP A 56 -2.07 -11.62 -5.77
CA ASP A 56 -2.99 -11.97 -6.84
C ASP A 56 -4.37 -11.30 -6.68
N THR A 57 -4.87 -11.16 -5.45
CA THR A 57 -6.19 -10.53 -5.18
C THR A 57 -6.16 -9.06 -5.60
N LEU A 58 -5.13 -8.32 -5.20
CA LEU A 58 -4.98 -6.91 -5.58
C LEU A 58 -4.71 -6.72 -7.06
N ASN A 59 -3.90 -7.59 -7.67
CA ASN A 59 -3.67 -7.55 -9.12
C ASN A 59 -4.95 -7.85 -9.91
N ARG A 60 -5.80 -8.78 -9.44
CA ARG A 60 -7.12 -9.06 -10.05
C ARG A 60 -8.07 -7.88 -9.92
N LEU A 61 -8.14 -7.23 -8.76
CA LEU A 61 -8.90 -5.98 -8.56
C LEU A 61 -8.45 -4.90 -9.56
N ARG A 62 -7.14 -4.64 -9.65
CA ARG A 62 -6.58 -3.65 -10.58
C ARG A 62 -6.92 -3.97 -12.04
N THR A 63 -6.73 -5.23 -12.44
CA THR A 63 -7.04 -5.70 -13.80
C THR A 63 -8.52 -5.56 -14.13
N ALA A 64 -9.38 -5.75 -13.14
CA ALA A 64 -10.81 -5.55 -13.28
C ALA A 64 -11.22 -4.06 -13.31
N GLY A 65 -10.29 -3.11 -13.16
CA GLY A 65 -10.55 -1.67 -13.25
C GLY A 65 -10.79 -0.98 -11.90
N TRP A 66 -10.52 -1.67 -10.79
CA TRP A 66 -10.60 -1.06 -9.47
C TRP A 66 -9.34 -0.24 -9.18
N HIS A 67 -9.51 0.88 -8.48
CA HIS A 67 -8.42 1.71 -7.98
C HIS A 67 -8.51 1.85 -6.47
N LEU A 68 -7.36 1.77 -5.80
CA LEU A 68 -7.28 1.95 -4.35
C LEU A 68 -7.28 3.44 -4.02
N CYS A 69 -8.05 3.83 -3.02
CA CYS A 69 -8.12 5.19 -2.49
C CYS A 69 -8.41 5.18 -0.99
N MET A 70 -8.30 6.34 -0.33
CA MET A 70 -8.81 6.53 1.02
C MET A 70 -10.15 7.28 0.96
N ASP A 71 -11.09 6.88 1.82
CA ASP A 71 -12.31 7.64 2.03
C ASP A 71 -12.06 8.89 2.91
N LEU A 72 -13.12 9.67 3.17
CA LEU A 72 -13.03 10.88 4.00
C LEU A 72 -12.76 10.59 5.48
N SER A 73 -12.95 9.35 5.92
CA SER A 73 -12.68 8.88 7.28
C SER A 73 -11.28 8.25 7.41
N GLY A 74 -10.52 8.15 6.31
CA GLY A 74 -9.20 7.53 6.27
C GLY A 74 -9.22 6.01 6.11
N ASN A 75 -10.36 5.40 5.80
CA ASN A 75 -10.45 3.97 5.50
C ASN A 75 -10.00 3.71 4.06
N ILE A 76 -9.39 2.55 3.85
CA ILE A 76 -8.91 2.14 2.54
C ILE A 76 -10.05 1.49 1.77
N GLN A 77 -10.30 1.97 0.55
CA GLN A 77 -11.32 1.45 -0.35
C GLN A 77 -10.73 1.09 -1.71
N ALA A 78 -11.35 0.11 -2.37
CA ALA A 78 -11.22 -0.10 -3.80
C ALA A 78 -12.48 0.46 -4.48
N CYS A 79 -12.30 1.35 -5.44
CA CYS A 79 -13.38 2.00 -6.16
C CYS A 79 -13.38 1.62 -7.64
N GLN A 80 -14.57 1.43 -8.20
CA GLN A 80 -14.80 1.20 -9.62
C GLN A 80 -16.14 1.81 -10.03
N HIS A 81 -16.11 2.82 -10.89
CA HIS A 81 -17.31 3.57 -11.31
C HIS A 81 -18.11 4.09 -10.09
N ASP A 82 -19.30 3.53 -9.84
CA ASP A 82 -20.22 3.85 -8.76
C ASP A 82 -20.11 2.89 -7.56
N LYS A 83 -19.18 1.93 -7.61
CA LYS A 83 -19.00 0.91 -6.58
C LYS A 83 -17.75 1.15 -5.76
N CYS A 84 -17.87 0.97 -4.45
CA CYS A 84 -16.77 0.97 -3.50
C CYS A 84 -16.78 -0.33 -2.71
N LEU A 85 -15.60 -0.84 -2.39
CA LEU A 85 -15.38 -1.99 -1.52
C LEU A 85 -14.40 -1.57 -0.43
N ASP A 86 -14.78 -1.77 0.83
CA ASP A 86 -13.86 -1.54 1.94
C ASP A 86 -12.77 -2.63 1.92
N ILE A 87 -11.51 -2.18 2.03
CA ILE A 87 -10.35 -3.05 2.12
C ILE A 87 -10.02 -3.23 3.58
N GLU A 88 -10.63 -4.25 4.17
CA GLU A 88 -10.42 -4.65 5.56
C GLU A 88 -9.84 -6.06 5.64
N LEU A 89 -9.15 -6.36 6.74
CA LEU A 89 -8.60 -7.69 6.97
C LEU A 89 -9.72 -8.75 6.92
N ALA A 90 -9.49 -9.81 6.13
CA ALA A 90 -10.43 -10.91 5.91
C ALA A 90 -11.74 -10.53 5.18
N ALA A 91 -11.83 -9.32 4.61
CA ALA A 91 -12.94 -8.96 3.73
C ALA A 91 -13.00 -9.90 2.52
N ILE A 92 -14.20 -10.35 2.18
CA ILE A 92 -14.44 -11.24 1.04
C ILE A 92 -14.80 -10.38 -0.17
N THR A 93 -13.99 -10.48 -1.22
CA THR A 93 -14.24 -9.82 -2.50
C THR A 93 -14.54 -10.86 -3.59
N PRO A 94 -15.13 -10.45 -4.72
CA PRO A 94 -15.25 -11.32 -5.90
C PRO A 94 -13.91 -11.84 -6.44
N TYR A 95 -12.79 -11.26 -6.00
CA TYR A 95 -11.44 -11.57 -6.50
C TYR A 95 -10.57 -12.31 -5.48
N GLY A 96 -11.11 -12.64 -4.29
CA GLY A 96 -10.40 -13.31 -3.22
C GLY A 96 -10.67 -12.70 -1.85
N VAL A 97 -10.01 -13.26 -0.83
CA VAL A 97 -10.04 -12.75 0.54
C VAL A 97 -8.87 -11.79 0.74
N ILE A 98 -9.14 -10.64 1.37
CA ILE A 98 -8.10 -9.66 1.72
C ILE A 98 -7.24 -10.22 2.85
N SER A 99 -5.96 -10.45 2.56
CA SER A 99 -4.96 -10.86 3.53
C SER A 99 -4.37 -9.67 4.29
N ASN A 100 -3.55 -9.95 5.32
CA ASN A 100 -2.79 -8.92 6.00
C ASN A 100 -1.79 -8.20 5.06
N GLU A 101 -1.18 -8.96 4.14
CA GLU A 101 -0.27 -8.39 3.15
C GLU A 101 -0.99 -7.47 2.17
N ASP A 102 -2.21 -7.81 1.79
CA ASP A 102 -3.06 -6.97 0.94
C ASP A 102 -3.40 -5.64 1.61
N PHE A 103 -3.80 -5.71 2.88
CA PHE A 103 -4.11 -4.52 3.65
C PHE A 103 -2.89 -3.61 3.79
N LEU A 104 -1.73 -4.16 4.17
CA LEU A 104 -0.48 -3.39 4.30
C LEU A 104 -0.03 -2.80 2.96
N TYR A 105 -0.18 -3.56 1.87
CA TYR A 105 0.12 -3.06 0.53
C TYR A 105 -0.81 -1.91 0.15
N ALA A 106 -2.12 -2.05 0.39
CA ALA A 106 -3.10 -1.03 0.04
C ALA A 106 -2.93 0.24 0.87
N GLU A 107 -2.62 0.11 2.17
CA GLU A 107 -2.23 1.22 3.05
C GLU A 107 -1.02 1.95 2.48
N ALA A 108 0.05 1.21 2.20
CA ALA A 108 1.28 1.80 1.67
C ALA A 108 1.05 2.50 0.32
N LEU A 109 0.31 1.87 -0.60
CA LEU A 109 0.05 2.44 -1.92
C LEU A 109 -0.77 3.73 -1.84
N THR A 110 -1.84 3.73 -1.05
CA THR A 110 -2.71 4.91 -0.92
C THR A 110 -1.97 6.09 -0.29
N LEU A 111 -1.08 5.84 0.68
CA LEU A 111 -0.22 6.86 1.27
C LEU A 111 0.86 7.36 0.31
N PHE A 112 1.45 6.47 -0.49
CA PHE A 112 2.40 6.88 -1.54
C PHE A 112 1.70 7.78 -2.58
N LEU A 113 0.50 7.42 -2.99
CA LEU A 113 -0.29 8.19 -3.94
C LEU A 113 -0.62 9.59 -3.39
N SER A 114 -1.04 9.71 -2.14
CA SER A 114 -1.37 11.01 -1.53
C SER A 114 -0.16 11.92 -1.37
N GLN A 115 1.01 11.38 -1.04
CA GLN A 115 2.25 12.16 -0.94
C GLN A 115 2.77 12.64 -2.31
N SER A 116 2.48 11.88 -3.37
CA SER A 116 2.84 12.26 -4.74
C SER A 116 1.95 13.35 -5.35
N GLU A 117 0.91 13.81 -4.62
CA GLU A 117 0.03 14.91 -5.02
C GLU A 117 0.50 16.29 -4.54
N THR A 118 1.51 16.35 -3.66
CA THR A 118 2.12 17.63 -3.25
C THR A 118 3.06 18.16 -4.36
N PRO A 119 2.79 19.35 -4.93
CA PRO A 119 3.56 19.93 -6.05
C PRO A 119 4.96 20.40 -5.66
#